data_AF-A0A5M6ZGC6-F1
#
_entry.id   AF-A0A5M6ZGC6-F1
#
_cell.length_a   1.000
_cell.length_b   1.000
_cell.length_c   1.000
_cell.angle_alpha   90.00
_cell.angle_beta   90.00
_cell.angle_gamma   90.00
#
_symmetry.space_group_name_H-M   'P 1'
#
loop_
_entity.id
_entity.type
_entity.pdbx_description
1 polymer ?
#
loop_
_entity_poly.entity_id
_entity_poly.type
_entity_poly.pdbx_seq_one_letter_code
_entity_poly.pdbx_strand_id
1 'polypeptide(L)'
;MIDAGLIVFAAALVAFSLACLVRWALAVRALRADAADEYAGRARDKPASVKGVSEDAFIRLYVQSFQPRWALYAALATGLTLVLAPLMIVIAGAVYHVLWTLGGAPEWGGRIGYVFLFSQFFGMIALWALVAGVVARFYWLRAPEPWTHALARARGEPIPEESTWRRRPKWARRVRPDPEPDADS
;
A
#
# COMPACT_ATOMS: atom_id res chain seq x y z
N MET A 1 -15.58 -34.12 0.22
CA MET A 1 -15.36 -33.58 1.58
C MET A 1 -14.30 -32.50 1.47
N ILE A 2 -14.62 -31.25 1.79
CA ILE A 2 -13.59 -30.21 1.87
C ILE A 2 -12.70 -30.57 3.06
N ASP A 3 -11.39 -30.64 2.84
CA ASP A 3 -10.42 -30.92 3.88
C ASP A 3 -10.54 -29.88 5.01
N ALA A 4 -10.78 -30.33 6.23
CA ALA A 4 -10.92 -29.46 7.39
C ALA A 4 -9.69 -28.55 7.56
N GLY A 5 -8.50 -29.04 7.20
CA GLY A 5 -7.27 -28.25 7.21
C GLY A 5 -7.32 -27.06 6.26
N LEU A 6 -7.88 -27.23 5.06
CA LEU A 6 -8.02 -26.15 4.09
C LEU A 6 -9.01 -25.07 4.58
N ILE A 7 -10.10 -25.49 5.22
CA ILE A 7 -11.07 -24.57 5.82
C ILE A 7 -10.43 -23.77 6.95
N VAL A 8 -9.71 -24.43 7.87
CA VAL A 8 -9.04 -23.77 8.99
C VAL A 8 -7.99 -22.78 8.47
N PHE A 9 -7.20 -23.15 7.47
CA PHE A 9 -6.21 -22.26 6.87
C PHE A 9 -6.86 -21.03 6.22
N ALA A 10 -7.90 -21.22 5.41
CA ALA A 10 -8.63 -20.12 4.79
C ALA A 10 -9.29 -19.21 5.84
N ALA A 11 -9.91 -19.79 6.87
CA ALA A 11 -10.49 -19.05 7.98
C ALA A 11 -9.45 -18.23 8.75
N ALA A 12 -8.26 -18.78 8.98
CA ALA A 12 -7.15 -18.06 9.63
C ALA A 12 -6.70 -16.85 8.80
N LEU A 13 -6.59 -16.98 7.48
CA LEU A 13 -6.24 -15.87 6.58
C LEU A 13 -7.34 -14.79 6.56
N VAL A 14 -8.61 -15.19 6.55
CA VAL A 14 -9.74 -14.25 6.66
C VAL A 14 -9.71 -13.52 8.01
N ALA A 15 -9.55 -14.24 9.11
CA ALA A 15 -9.45 -13.67 10.44
C ALA A 15 -8.28 -12.68 10.56
N PHE A 16 -7.11 -13.03 10.01
CA PHE A 16 -5.96 -12.13 9.95
C PHE A 16 -6.25 -10.85 9.16
N SER A 17 -6.88 -10.96 7.99
CA SER A 17 -7.26 -9.82 7.17
C SER A 17 -8.23 -8.89 7.91
N LEU A 18 -9.26 -9.48 8.54
CA LEU A 18 -10.22 -8.74 9.36
C LEU A 18 -9.56 -8.07 10.57
N ALA A 19 -8.66 -8.76 11.27
CA ALA A 19 -7.92 -8.18 12.39
C ALA A 19 -7.07 -6.96 11.96
N CYS A 20 -6.43 -7.03 10.80
CA CYS A 20 -5.70 -5.90 10.23
C CYS A 20 -6.63 -4.71 9.91
N LEU A 21 -7.80 -4.97 9.31
CA LEU A 21 -8.79 -3.93 9.01
C LEU A 21 -9.37 -3.29 10.28
N VAL A 22 -9.71 -4.10 11.29
CA VAL A 22 -10.17 -3.61 12.60
C VAL A 22 -9.10 -2.75 13.25
N ARG A 23 -7.84 -3.21 13.27
CA ARG A 23 -6.72 -2.43 13.80
C ARG A 23 -6.58 -1.09 13.09
N TRP A 24 -6.63 -1.08 11.75
CA TRP A 24 -6.56 0.16 10.98
C TRP A 24 -7.72 1.10 11.32
N ALA A 25 -8.95 0.59 11.39
CA ALA A 25 -10.13 1.37 11.69
C ALA A 25 -10.07 2.00 13.10
N LEU A 26 -9.65 1.23 14.11
CA LEU A 26 -9.45 1.72 15.47
C LEU A 26 -8.37 2.80 15.54
N ALA A 27 -7.23 2.58 14.87
CA ALA A 27 -6.15 3.57 14.83
C ALA A 27 -6.58 4.86 14.12
N VAL A 28 -7.32 4.77 13.01
CA VAL A 28 -7.84 5.96 12.31
C VAL A 28 -8.83 6.72 13.19
N ARG A 29 -9.68 6.03 13.95
CA ARG A 29 -10.60 6.68 14.89
C ARG A 29 -9.84 7.43 16.00
N ALA A 30 -8.83 6.80 16.59
CA ALA A 30 -7.97 7.45 17.59
C ALA A 30 -7.25 8.67 17.01
N LEU A 31 -6.61 8.52 15.84
CA LEU A 31 -5.89 9.61 15.17
C LEU A 31 -6.79 10.81 14.82
N ARG A 32 -8.08 10.59 14.56
CA ARG A 32 -9.03 11.69 14.33
C ARG A 32 -9.30 12.48 15.60
N ALA A 33 -9.45 11.80 16.73
CA ALA A 33 -9.62 12.46 18.03
C ALA A 33 -8.35 13.24 18.41
N ASP A 34 -7.18 12.60 18.31
CA ASP A 34 -5.88 13.23 18.58
C ASP A 34 -5.66 14.48 17.70
N ALA A 35 -6.04 14.41 16.42
CA ALA A 35 -5.89 15.53 15.50
C ALA A 35 -6.82 16.71 15.81
N ALA A 36 -8.05 16.43 16.27
CA ALA A 36 -9.00 17.47 16.67
C ALA A 36 -8.49 18.18 17.94
N ASP A 37 -8.01 17.42 18.92
CA ASP A 37 -7.42 17.95 20.16
C ASP A 37 -6.16 18.78 19.86
N GLU A 38 -5.29 18.30 18.97
CA GLU A 38 -4.09 19.04 18.55
C GLU A 38 -4.45 20.32 17.80
N TYR A 39 -5.46 20.29 16.93
CA TYR A 39 -5.93 21.50 16.23
C TYR A 39 -6.48 22.53 17.23
N ALA A 40 -7.31 22.12 18.18
CA ALA A 40 -7.84 22.99 19.24
C ALA A 40 -6.72 23.57 20.12
N GLY A 41 -5.71 22.77 20.46
CA GLY A 41 -4.50 23.22 21.16
C GLY A 41 -3.73 24.27 20.36
N ARG A 42 -3.43 23.98 19.08
CA ARG A 42 -2.72 24.91 18.19
C ARG A 42 -3.48 26.19 17.93
N ALA A 43 -4.81 26.13 17.80
CA ALA A 43 -5.64 27.32 17.60
C ALA A 43 -5.58 28.27 18.80
N ARG A 44 -5.43 27.74 20.02
CA ARG A 44 -5.29 28.53 21.25
C ARG A 44 -3.86 29.04 21.46
N ASP A 45 -2.88 28.15 21.38
CA ASP A 45 -1.51 28.43 21.85
C ASP A 45 -0.58 28.92 20.74
N LYS A 46 -0.82 28.48 19.50
CA LYS A 46 0.04 28.74 18.33
C LYS A 46 -0.79 28.98 17.07
N PRO A 47 -1.68 29.99 17.04
CA PRO A 47 -2.66 30.18 15.97
C PRO A 47 -2.01 30.35 14.59
N ALA A 48 -0.79 30.89 14.55
CA ALA A 48 0.00 30.98 13.31
C ALA A 48 0.19 29.62 12.64
N SER A 49 0.38 28.54 13.40
CA SER A 49 0.68 27.19 12.91
C SER A 49 -0.48 26.48 12.18
N VAL A 50 -1.71 26.99 12.33
CA VAL A 50 -2.92 26.48 11.67
C VAL A 50 -3.62 27.55 10.83
N LYS A 51 -3.03 28.74 10.71
CA LYS A 51 -3.58 29.85 9.94
C LYS A 51 -3.90 29.42 8.50
N GLY A 52 -5.15 29.65 8.08
CA GLY A 52 -5.61 29.33 6.72
C GLY A 52 -5.97 27.86 6.49
N VAL A 53 -5.85 26.99 7.51
CA VAL A 53 -6.20 25.57 7.42
C VAL A 53 -7.43 25.32 8.28
N SER A 54 -8.51 24.79 7.68
CA SER A 54 -9.69 24.38 8.44
C SER A 54 -9.38 23.13 9.28
N GLU A 55 -10.15 22.94 10.35
CA GLU A 55 -10.06 21.76 11.22
C GLU A 55 -10.17 20.45 10.41
N ASP A 56 -11.17 20.35 9.52
CA ASP A 56 -11.35 19.19 8.64
C ASP A 56 -10.13 18.91 7.75
N ALA A 57 -9.51 19.98 7.22
CA ALA A 57 -8.31 19.86 6.41
C ALA A 57 -7.12 19.38 7.26
N PHE A 58 -6.97 19.91 8.46
CA PHE A 58 -5.93 19.51 9.42
C PHE A 58 -6.06 18.03 9.79
N ILE A 59 -7.26 17.60 10.23
CA ILE A 59 -7.54 16.21 10.63
C ILE A 59 -7.27 15.25 9.46
N ARG A 60 -7.71 15.61 8.25
CA ARG A 60 -7.48 14.78 7.05
C ARG A 60 -5.99 14.59 6.78
N LEU A 61 -5.20 15.68 6.80
CA LEU A 61 -3.76 15.62 6.55
C LEU A 61 -3.04 14.84 7.65
N TYR A 62 -3.49 14.96 8.90
CA TYR A 62 -2.90 14.30 10.06
C TYR A 62 -3.09 12.79 9.96
N VAL A 63 -4.34 12.36 9.75
CA VAL A 63 -4.67 10.94 9.57
C VAL A 63 -3.95 10.36 8.34
N GLN A 64 -3.87 11.09 7.23
CA GLN A 64 -3.16 10.62 6.03
C GLN A 64 -1.67 10.37 6.29
N SER A 65 -1.05 11.20 7.12
CA SER A 65 0.38 11.14 7.45
C SER A 65 0.68 10.00 8.43
N PHE A 66 -0.19 9.75 9.42
CA PHE A 66 0.12 8.86 10.54
C PHE A 66 -0.66 7.53 10.58
N GLN A 67 -1.65 7.32 9.71
CA GLN A 67 -2.43 6.07 9.72
C GLN A 67 -1.53 4.82 9.49
N PRO A 68 -1.82 3.67 10.14
CA PRO A 68 -1.04 2.45 9.99
C PRO A 68 -1.33 1.76 8.66
N ARG A 69 -0.79 2.31 7.58
CA ARG A 69 -1.00 1.85 6.21
C ARG A 69 -0.65 0.37 6.03
N TRP A 70 0.39 -0.10 6.69
CA TRP A 70 0.83 -1.48 6.60
C TRP A 70 -0.32 -2.46 6.85
N ALA A 71 -1.26 -2.13 7.76
CA ALA A 71 -2.39 -3.00 8.09
C ALA A 71 -3.37 -3.11 6.91
N LEU A 72 -3.66 -2.00 6.21
CA LEU A 72 -4.47 -2.04 4.99
C LEU A 72 -3.80 -2.86 3.88
N TYR A 73 -2.50 -2.66 3.67
CA TYR A 73 -1.78 -3.37 2.61
C TYR A 73 -1.59 -4.86 2.95
N ALA A 74 -1.43 -5.21 4.23
CA ALA A 74 -1.42 -6.61 4.67
C ALA A 74 -2.79 -7.28 4.45
N ALA A 75 -3.89 -6.62 4.83
CA ALA A 75 -5.24 -7.12 4.57
C ALA A 75 -5.50 -7.29 3.06
N LEU A 76 -5.08 -6.31 2.25
CA LEU A 76 -5.19 -6.36 0.79
C LEU A 76 -4.39 -7.52 0.19
N ALA A 77 -3.13 -7.71 0.59
CA ALA A 77 -2.30 -8.82 0.11
C ALA A 77 -2.93 -10.17 0.44
N THR A 78 -3.37 -10.36 1.69
CA THR A 78 -3.99 -11.61 2.12
C THR A 78 -5.32 -11.85 1.39
N GLY A 79 -6.15 -10.82 1.24
CA GLY A 79 -7.42 -10.90 0.51
C GLY A 79 -7.22 -11.25 -0.96
N LEU A 80 -6.27 -10.60 -1.64
CA LEU A 80 -5.94 -10.91 -3.03
C LEU A 80 -5.43 -12.35 -3.18
N THR A 81 -4.56 -12.81 -2.28
CA THR A 81 -4.06 -14.18 -2.29
C THR A 81 -5.20 -15.20 -2.19
N LEU A 82 -6.16 -15.00 -1.29
CA LEU A 82 -7.32 -15.88 -1.14
C LEU A 82 -8.19 -15.92 -2.41
N VAL A 83 -8.47 -14.76 -2.99
CA VAL A 83 -9.32 -14.63 -4.18
C VAL A 83 -8.64 -15.20 -5.43
N LEU A 84 -7.33 -15.00 -5.57
CA LEU A 84 -6.57 -15.41 -6.76
C LEU A 84 -6.06 -16.85 -6.69
N ALA A 85 -5.99 -17.47 -5.50
CA ALA A 85 -5.55 -18.85 -5.34
C ALA A 85 -6.29 -19.87 -6.25
N PRO A 86 -7.64 -19.92 -6.30
CA PRO A 86 -8.34 -20.85 -7.18
C PRO A 86 -8.05 -20.58 -8.67
N LEU A 87 -7.93 -19.31 -9.04
CA LEU A 87 -7.58 -18.91 -10.41
C LEU A 87 -6.18 -19.40 -10.78
N MET A 88 -5.21 -19.32 -9.86
CA MET A 88 -3.85 -19.77 -10.11
C MET A 88 -3.76 -21.28 -10.31
N ILE A 89 -4.57 -22.09 -9.61
CA ILE A 89 -4.63 -23.55 -9.83
C ILE A 89 -5.05 -23.84 -11.28
N VAL A 90 -6.07 -23.12 -11.77
CA VAL A 90 -6.54 -23.27 -13.16
C VAL A 90 -5.47 -22.83 -14.15
N ILE A 91 -4.85 -21.66 -13.93
CA ILE A 91 -3.81 -21.11 -14.82
C ILE A 91 -2.58 -22.02 -14.85
N ALA A 92 -2.07 -22.43 -13.69
CA ALA A 92 -0.91 -23.34 -13.60
C ALA A 92 -1.21 -24.66 -14.30
N GLY A 93 -2.44 -25.17 -14.17
CA GLY A 93 -2.88 -26.40 -14.82
C GLY A 93 -2.92 -26.26 -16.34
N ALA A 94 -3.46 -25.16 -16.83
CA ALA A 94 -3.53 -24.87 -18.25
C ALA A 94 -2.13 -24.68 -18.87
N VAL A 95 -1.27 -23.87 -18.23
CA VAL A 95 0.11 -23.64 -18.68
C VAL A 95 0.88 -24.96 -18.70
N TYR A 96 0.79 -25.76 -17.64
CA TYR A 96 1.43 -27.07 -17.62
C TYR A 96 0.91 -27.97 -18.74
N HIS A 97 -0.40 -28.03 -18.95
CA HIS A 97 -0.97 -28.90 -19.98
C HIS A 97 -0.45 -28.55 -21.37
N VAL A 98 -0.32 -27.26 -21.70
CA VAL A 98 0.28 -26.80 -22.95
C VAL A 98 1.75 -27.24 -23.06
N LEU A 99 2.53 -27.07 -22.00
CA LEU A 99 3.94 -27.48 -22.01
C LEU A 99 4.11 -29.00 -22.13
N TRP A 100 3.24 -29.76 -21.45
CA TRP A 100 3.25 -31.21 -21.48
C TRP A 100 2.90 -31.76 -22.86
N THR A 101 1.88 -31.21 -23.53
CA THR A 101 1.50 -31.64 -24.89
C THR A 101 2.56 -31.27 -25.92
N LEU A 102 3.15 -30.07 -25.83
CA LEU A 102 4.28 -29.67 -26.67
C LEU A 102 5.51 -30.56 -26.47
N GLY A 103 5.70 -31.09 -25.26
CA GLY A 103 6.76 -32.04 -24.92
C GLY A 103 6.50 -33.48 -25.34
N GLY A 104 5.45 -33.74 -26.15
CA GLY A 104 5.10 -35.09 -26.61
C GLY A 104 4.24 -35.91 -25.62
N ALA A 105 3.67 -35.25 -24.61
CA ALA A 105 2.74 -35.83 -23.65
C ALA A 105 3.20 -37.15 -22.99
N PRO A 106 4.41 -37.20 -22.40
CA PRO A 106 4.90 -38.42 -21.77
C PRO A 106 4.00 -38.85 -20.60
N GLU A 107 3.72 -40.15 -20.47
CA GLU A 107 2.75 -40.68 -19.49
C GLU A 107 3.10 -40.33 -18.04
N TRP A 108 4.39 -40.35 -17.68
CA TRP A 108 4.86 -39.98 -16.34
C TRP A 108 4.59 -38.51 -15.96
N GLY A 109 4.40 -37.65 -16.98
CA GLY A 109 4.10 -36.23 -16.83
C GLY A 109 2.61 -35.91 -16.77
N GLY A 110 1.73 -36.90 -16.67
CA GLY A 110 0.28 -36.67 -16.57
C GLY A 110 -0.15 -35.90 -15.31
N ARG A 111 -1.46 -35.65 -15.17
CA ARG A 111 -2.05 -34.84 -14.07
C ARG A 111 -1.84 -35.38 -12.65
N ILE A 112 -1.43 -36.64 -12.52
CA ILE A 112 -1.08 -37.27 -11.25
C ILE A 112 0.42 -37.38 -11.03
N GLY A 113 1.21 -37.01 -12.04
CA GLY A 113 2.67 -37.06 -11.99
C GLY A 113 3.24 -35.97 -11.08
N TYR A 114 4.40 -36.26 -10.49
CA TYR A 114 5.09 -35.33 -9.59
C TYR A 114 5.41 -33.98 -10.25
N VAL A 115 5.68 -33.95 -11.55
CA VAL A 115 6.01 -32.70 -12.25
C VAL A 115 4.79 -31.78 -12.37
N PHE A 116 3.59 -32.35 -12.54
CA PHE A 116 2.36 -31.56 -12.48
C PHE A 116 2.16 -30.97 -11.08
N LEU A 117 2.26 -31.79 -10.02
CA LEU A 117 2.11 -31.32 -8.64
C LEU A 117 3.15 -30.26 -8.27
N PHE A 118 4.40 -30.45 -8.70
CA PHE A 118 5.48 -29.47 -8.55
C PHE A 118 5.13 -28.15 -9.24
N SER A 119 4.63 -28.21 -10.47
CA SER A 119 4.21 -27.03 -11.23
C SER A 119 3.07 -26.28 -10.56
N GLN A 120 2.08 -27.00 -10.00
CA GLN A 120 1.01 -26.40 -9.21
C GLN A 120 1.53 -25.69 -7.96
N PHE A 121 2.41 -26.36 -7.21
CA PHE A 121 3.00 -25.82 -5.98
C PHE A 121 3.81 -24.54 -6.25
N PHE A 122 4.73 -24.57 -7.22
CA PHE A 122 5.50 -23.39 -7.58
C PHE A 122 4.67 -22.31 -8.25
N GLY A 123 3.60 -22.67 -8.97
CA GLY A 123 2.60 -21.72 -9.47
C GLY A 123 1.94 -20.95 -8.33
N MET A 124 1.59 -21.62 -7.24
CA MET A 124 1.03 -20.99 -6.05
C MET A 124 2.04 -20.06 -5.36
N ILE A 125 3.29 -20.50 -5.19
CA ILE A 125 4.37 -19.66 -4.64
C ILE A 125 4.58 -18.42 -5.52
N ALA A 126 4.60 -18.58 -6.84
CA ALA A 126 4.76 -17.48 -7.78
C ALA A 126 3.61 -16.46 -7.66
N LEU A 127 2.36 -16.92 -7.50
CA LEU A 127 1.24 -16.04 -7.20
C LEU A 127 1.47 -15.25 -5.91
N TRP A 128 1.85 -15.91 -4.82
CA TRP A 128 2.05 -15.24 -3.53
C TRP A 128 3.16 -14.20 -3.62
N ALA A 129 4.27 -14.53 -4.27
CA ALA A 129 5.38 -13.61 -4.50
C ALA A 129 4.95 -12.42 -5.38
N LEU A 130 4.15 -12.66 -6.43
CA LEU A 130 3.63 -11.62 -7.31
C LEU A 130 2.70 -10.67 -6.54
N VAL A 131 1.74 -11.20 -5.79
CA VAL A 131 0.82 -10.38 -4.97
C VAL A 131 1.61 -9.56 -3.95
N ALA A 132 2.52 -10.19 -3.21
CA ALA A 132 3.35 -9.50 -2.23
C ALA A 132 4.20 -8.39 -2.88
N GLY A 133 4.84 -8.68 -4.02
CA GLY A 133 5.65 -7.70 -4.75
C GLY A 133 4.84 -6.52 -5.28
N VAL A 134 3.66 -6.78 -5.86
CA VAL A 134 2.77 -5.73 -6.37
C VAL A 134 2.24 -4.86 -5.23
N VAL A 135 1.75 -5.47 -4.15
CA VAL A 135 1.21 -4.74 -3.01
C VAL A 135 2.31 -3.94 -2.29
N ALA A 136 3.49 -4.52 -2.10
CA ALA A 136 4.64 -3.80 -1.55
C ALA A 136 5.06 -2.63 -2.44
N ARG A 137 5.08 -2.80 -3.77
CA ARG A 137 5.33 -1.71 -4.71
C ARG A 137 4.33 -0.57 -4.53
N PHE A 138 3.02 -0.86 -4.45
CA PHE A 138 2.02 0.16 -4.20
C PHE A 138 2.16 0.81 -2.83
N TYR A 139 2.50 0.06 -1.80
CA TYR A 139 2.75 0.57 -0.46
C TYR A 139 3.83 1.67 -0.46
N TRP A 140 4.94 1.41 -1.15
CA TRP A 140 6.07 2.34 -1.27
C TRP A 140 5.80 3.49 -2.25
N LEU A 141 5.16 3.23 -3.40
CA LEU A 141 4.85 4.26 -4.39
C LEU A 141 3.85 5.29 -3.86
N ARG A 142 2.91 4.87 -3.01
CA ARG A 142 1.90 5.74 -2.43
C ARG A 142 2.33 6.36 -1.11
N ALA A 143 3.62 6.31 -0.72
CA ALA A 143 4.08 6.75 0.60
C ALA A 143 3.55 8.16 0.93
N PRO A 144 3.00 8.39 2.15
CA PRO A 144 2.33 9.64 2.46
C PRO A 144 3.38 10.74 2.58
N GLU A 145 3.04 11.95 2.14
CA GLU A 145 3.89 13.11 2.38
C GLU A 145 4.11 13.33 3.89
N PRO A 146 5.29 13.81 4.34
CA PRO A 146 5.54 14.12 5.73
C PRO A 146 4.57 15.21 6.19
N TRP A 147 4.10 15.06 7.42
CA TRP A 147 3.17 15.98 8.05
C TRP A 147 3.56 17.46 7.92
N THR A 148 4.83 17.79 8.14
CA THR A 148 5.34 19.17 8.05
C THR A 148 5.16 19.78 6.67
N HIS A 149 5.40 19.00 5.61
CA HIS A 149 5.25 19.47 4.23
C HIS A 149 3.78 19.57 3.84
N ALA A 150 2.99 18.57 4.22
CA ALA A 150 1.55 18.54 3.98
C ALA A 150 0.85 19.76 4.64
N LEU A 151 1.24 20.09 5.86
CA LEU A 151 0.72 21.25 6.60
C LEU A 151 1.24 22.58 6.02
N ALA A 152 2.53 22.69 5.69
CA ALA A 152 3.10 23.88 5.06
C ALA A 152 2.40 24.19 3.73
N ARG A 153 2.20 23.17 2.89
CA ARG A 153 1.46 23.30 1.63
C ARG A 153 0.02 23.77 1.86
N ALA A 154 -0.67 23.20 2.85
CA ALA A 154 -2.05 23.60 3.17
C ALA A 154 -2.15 25.06 3.64
N ARG A 155 -1.08 25.59 4.25
CA ARG A 155 -0.97 26.99 4.69
C ARG A 155 -0.50 27.95 3.58
N GLY A 156 -0.10 27.44 2.41
CA GLY A 156 0.50 28.25 1.34
C GLY A 156 1.93 28.68 1.63
N GLU A 157 2.62 28.02 2.57
CA GLU A 157 4.01 28.32 2.90
C GLU A 157 4.99 27.59 1.96
N PRO A 158 6.20 28.15 1.73
CA PRO A 158 7.25 27.45 1.00
C PRO A 158 7.59 26.14 1.72
N ILE A 159 7.69 25.06 0.94
CA ILE A 159 8.01 23.74 1.47
C ILE A 159 9.45 23.78 2.01
N PRO A 160 9.69 23.38 3.27
CA PRO A 160 11.03 23.34 3.83
C PRO A 160 11.97 22.48 2.96
N GLU A 161 13.04 23.07 2.42
CA GLU A 161 14.00 22.35 1.57
C GLU A 161 14.85 21.32 2.34
N GLU A 162 14.90 21.46 3.67
CA GLU A 162 15.80 20.73 4.56
C GLU A 162 15.35 19.30 4.86
N SER A 163 14.09 18.93 4.60
CA SER A 163 13.60 17.60 4.94
C SER A 163 13.86 16.60 3.83
N THR A 164 14.48 15.47 4.20
CA THR A 164 14.94 14.34 3.38
C THR A 164 13.84 13.57 2.64
N TRP A 165 12.66 14.14 2.42
CA TRP A 165 11.56 13.50 1.72
C TRP A 165 11.79 13.46 0.21
N ARG A 166 11.99 12.24 -0.32
CA ARG A 166 12.39 11.87 -1.69
C ARG A 166 12.35 12.98 -2.76
N ARG A 167 13.55 13.50 -3.02
CA ARG A 167 14.16 14.05 -4.26
C ARG A 167 13.19 14.59 -5.32
N ARG A 168 13.21 15.92 -5.51
CA ARG A 168 12.89 16.54 -6.81
C ARG A 168 13.59 15.75 -7.94
N PRO A 169 12.88 15.36 -9.01
CA PRO A 169 13.51 14.82 -10.21
C PRO A 169 14.59 15.78 -10.73
N LYS A 170 15.72 15.27 -11.25
CA LYS A 170 16.86 16.12 -11.66
C LYS A 170 16.47 17.22 -12.67
N TRP A 171 15.44 16.99 -13.47
CA TRP A 171 14.94 17.96 -14.46
C TRP A 171 14.17 19.14 -13.83
N ALA A 172 13.54 18.94 -12.68
CA ALA A 172 12.79 19.97 -11.95
C ALA A 172 13.67 20.90 -11.08
N ARG A 173 15.00 20.73 -11.15
CA ARG A 173 15.98 21.60 -10.47
C ARG A 173 16.40 22.81 -11.31
N ARG A 174 16.11 22.83 -12.62
CA ARG A 174 16.62 23.87 -13.54
C ARG A 174 15.67 25.05 -13.76
N VAL A 175 14.43 24.97 -13.27
CA VAL A 175 13.50 26.09 -13.33
C VAL A 175 13.69 26.92 -12.06
N ARG A 176 14.67 27.84 -12.09
CA ARG A 176 14.63 29.03 -11.25
C ARG A 176 13.47 29.89 -11.78
N PRO A 177 12.61 30.47 -10.93
CA PRO A 177 11.86 31.66 -11.33
C PRO A 177 12.90 32.71 -11.72
N ASP A 178 12.72 33.37 -12.86
CA ASP A 178 13.55 34.51 -13.24
C ASP A 178 13.56 35.53 -12.09
N PRO A 179 14.73 36.10 -11.72
CA PRO A 179 14.73 37.24 -10.80
C PRO A 179 13.91 38.36 -11.43
N GLU A 180 13.05 39.00 -10.64
CA GLU A 180 12.40 40.25 -11.04
C GLU A 180 13.49 41.23 -11.51
N PRO A 181 13.32 41.90 -12.66
CA PRO A 181 14.26 42.92 -13.06
C PRO A 181 14.24 44.01 -12.00
N ASP A 182 15.40 44.26 -11.39
CA ASP A 182 15.61 45.31 -10.42
C ASP A 182 15.00 46.62 -10.95
N ALA A 183 13.91 47.06 -10.32
CA ALA A 183 13.52 48.45 -10.37
C ALA A 183 14.55 49.20 -9.54
N ASP A 184 15.53 49.81 -10.21
CA ASP A 184 16.17 51.08 -9.84
C ASP A 184 17.35 51.37 -10.78
N SER A 185 17.10 52.23 -11.77
CA SER A 185 18.09 53.12 -12.38
C SER A 185 17.44 54.43 -12.78
#